data_AF-A0A6A5U637-F1
#
_entry.id   AF-A0A6A5U637-F1
#
_cell.length_a   1.000
_cell.length_b   1.000
_cell.length_c   1.000
_cell.angle_alpha   90.00
_cell.angle_beta   90.00
_cell.angle_gamma   90.00
#
_symmetry.space_group_name_H-M   'P 1'
#
loop_
_entity.id
_entity.type
_entity.pdbx_description
1 polymer ?
#
loop_
_entity_poly.entity_id
_entity_poly.type
_entity_poly.pdbx_seq_one_letter_code
_entity_poly.pdbx_strand_id
1 'polypeptide(L)'
;MSLEFSNTEIRFATATLATLAALVPAIHFLRNATSKPQDDTPHLKTFRKYLQAYCTLRPAALTATATPNFTHAVLPLAVKIPVRTLENFQQHADIIFSLFSSFQMIPVTSEGDDGVHFCRDTNTVTAHCRMGGKVNRESEKGQRLIEAGYDEWWTENVLMVRLSADGRRVEEVREFVDSAKAAELQRRLAGVLSN
;
A
#
# COMPACT_ATOMS: atom_id res chain seq x y z
N MET A 1 37.68 28.45 -39.23
CA MET A 1 37.31 29.47 -38.22
C MET A 1 37.67 28.87 -36.88
N SER A 2 38.81 29.27 -36.31
CA SER A 2 39.37 28.74 -35.07
C SER A 2 38.80 29.53 -33.88
N LEU A 3 38.19 28.83 -32.94
CA LEU A 3 37.79 29.42 -31.65
C LEU A 3 39.04 29.54 -30.78
N GLU A 4 39.59 30.75 -30.64
CA GLU A 4 40.67 31.03 -29.70
C GLU A 4 40.07 31.57 -28.40
N PHE A 5 40.19 30.80 -27.32
CA PHE A 5 39.80 31.23 -25.98
C PHE A 5 41.03 31.74 -25.23
N SER A 6 40.89 32.86 -24.52
CA SER A 6 41.93 33.38 -23.65
C SER A 6 42.10 32.50 -22.40
N ASN A 7 43.31 32.49 -21.84
CA ASN A 7 43.60 31.76 -20.59
C ASN A 7 42.68 32.18 -19.42
N THR A 8 42.21 33.43 -19.42
CA THR A 8 41.27 33.94 -18.42
C THR A 8 39.88 33.33 -18.58
N GLU A 9 39.39 33.20 -19.83
CA GLU A 9 38.12 32.54 -20.12
C GLU A 9 38.18 31.04 -19.78
N ILE A 10 39.29 30.37 -20.07
CA ILE A 10 39.50 28.97 -19.69
C ILE A 10 39.49 28.82 -18.17
N ARG A 11 40.18 29.70 -17.43
CA ARG A 11 40.18 29.66 -15.96
C ARG A 11 38.81 29.93 -15.37
N PHE A 12 38.05 30.89 -15.93
CA PHE A 12 36.71 31.22 -15.48
C PHE A 12 35.72 30.08 -15.77
N ALA A 13 35.77 29.50 -16.97
CA ALA A 13 34.98 28.33 -17.35
C ALA A 13 35.31 27.13 -16.46
N THR A 14 36.59 26.87 -16.20
CA THR A 14 37.06 25.79 -15.31
C THR A 14 36.58 26.00 -13.88
N ALA A 15 36.69 27.22 -13.34
CA ALA A 15 36.21 27.56 -12.00
C ALA A 15 34.68 27.41 -11.89
N THR A 16 33.94 27.81 -12.92
CA THR A 16 32.48 27.67 -12.97
C THR A 16 32.06 26.20 -13.03
N LEU A 17 32.70 25.39 -13.87
CA LEU A 17 32.48 23.94 -13.96
C LEU A 17 32.82 23.22 -12.66
N ALA A 18 33.95 23.56 -12.03
CA ALA A 18 34.34 22.98 -10.75
C ALA A 18 33.34 23.35 -9.64
N THR A 19 32.84 24.59 -9.64
CA THR A 19 31.84 25.06 -8.68
C THR A 19 30.50 24.34 -8.87
N LEU A 20 30.04 24.17 -10.11
CA LEU A 20 28.83 23.40 -10.42
C LEU A 20 28.98 21.91 -10.08
N ALA A 21 30.14 21.31 -10.41
CA ALA A 21 30.44 19.92 -10.11
C ALA A 21 30.49 19.63 -8.59
N ALA A 22 30.84 20.62 -7.77
CA ALA A 22 30.81 20.50 -6.31
C ALA A 22 29.42 20.81 -5.72
N LEU A 23 28.71 21.81 -6.24
CA LEU A 23 27.42 22.24 -5.72
C LEU A 23 26.28 21.26 -6.03
N VAL A 24 26.26 20.63 -7.21
CA VAL A 24 25.17 19.72 -7.60
C VAL A 24 25.10 18.49 -6.66
N PRO A 25 26.21 17.77 -6.39
CA PRO A 25 26.20 16.69 -5.40
C PRO A 25 25.91 17.21 -3.99
N ALA A 26 26.48 18.34 -3.58
CA ALA A 26 26.25 18.89 -2.24
C ALA A 26 24.78 19.25 -2.00
N ILE A 27 24.11 19.87 -2.98
CA ILE A 27 22.67 20.18 -2.93
C ILE A 27 21.86 18.89 -2.93
N HIS A 28 22.22 17.90 -3.74
CA HIS A 28 21.56 16.60 -3.74
C HIS A 28 21.66 15.89 -2.39
N PHE A 29 22.86 15.85 -1.79
CA PHE A 29 23.09 15.27 -0.48
C PHE A 29 22.39 16.05 0.63
N LEU A 30 22.42 17.38 0.63
CA LEU A 30 21.71 18.19 1.63
C LEU A 30 20.19 18.05 1.52
N ARG A 31 19.65 17.91 0.30
CA ARG A 31 18.23 17.68 0.08
C ARG A 31 17.79 16.28 0.54
N ASN A 32 18.66 15.28 0.38
CA ASN A 32 18.43 13.92 0.87
C ASN A 32 18.75 13.75 2.37
N ALA A 33 19.55 14.62 2.97
CA ALA A 33 19.85 14.61 4.41
C ALA A 33 18.80 15.38 5.23
N THR A 34 18.03 16.26 4.59
CA THR A 34 16.94 17.03 5.20
C THR A 34 15.56 16.39 5.03
N SER A 35 15.47 15.21 4.43
CA SER A 35 14.26 14.39 4.46
C SER A 35 13.99 14.02 5.92
N LYS A 36 13.07 14.77 6.55
CA LYS A 36 12.49 14.42 7.85
C LYS A 36 12.12 12.93 7.85
N PRO A 37 12.32 12.22 8.98
CA PRO A 37 11.78 10.87 9.16
C PRO A 37 10.36 10.84 8.62
N GLN A 38 10.07 9.95 7.67
CA GLN A 38 8.76 9.89 7.01
C GLN A 38 7.63 9.66 8.03
N ASP A 39 7.98 9.11 9.19
CA ASP A 39 7.16 8.54 10.25
C ASP A 39 5.97 9.37 10.74
N ASP A 40 5.93 10.69 10.57
CA ASP A 40 4.87 11.51 11.16
C ASP A 40 4.01 12.32 10.18
N THR A 41 4.09 12.00 8.88
CA THR A 41 3.22 12.65 7.88
C THR A 41 1.74 12.30 8.09
N PRO A 42 0.80 13.20 7.72
CA PRO A 42 -0.64 12.88 7.69
C PRO A 42 -0.94 11.61 6.89
N HIS A 43 -0.17 11.38 5.84
CA HIS A 43 -0.28 10.23 4.96
C HIS A 43 -0.06 8.91 5.72
N LEU A 44 1.07 8.79 6.42
CA LEU A 44 1.34 7.61 7.25
C LEU A 44 0.35 7.47 8.41
N LYS A 45 -0.10 8.57 9.01
CA LYS A 45 -1.13 8.53 10.07
C LYS A 45 -2.46 7.96 9.54
N THR A 46 -2.90 8.40 8.38
CA THR A 46 -4.12 7.89 7.73
C THR A 46 -3.94 6.44 7.30
N PHE A 47 -2.79 6.08 6.72
CA PHE A 47 -2.50 4.71 6.33
C PHE A 47 -2.46 3.75 7.52
N ARG A 48 -1.81 4.12 8.64
CA ARG A 48 -1.79 3.29 9.86
C ARG A 48 -3.19 3.11 10.46
N LYS A 49 -4.02 4.16 10.43
CA LYS A 49 -5.45 4.04 10.80
C LYS A 49 -6.20 3.11 9.86
N TYR A 50 -5.92 3.18 8.56
CA TYR A 50 -6.50 2.28 7.56
C TYR A 50 -6.11 0.82 7.82
N LEU A 51 -4.83 0.54 8.11
CA LEU A 51 -4.37 -0.80 8.51
C LEU A 51 -5.07 -1.31 9.77
N GLN A 52 -5.17 -0.47 10.81
CA GLN A 52 -5.85 -0.81 12.06
C GLN A 52 -7.35 -1.09 11.87
N ALA A 53 -7.98 -0.47 10.86
CA ALA A 53 -9.40 -0.67 10.60
C ALA A 53 -9.73 -2.10 10.17
N TYR A 54 -8.80 -2.84 9.55
CA TYR A 54 -8.98 -4.27 9.23
C TYR A 54 -9.26 -5.10 10.49
N CYS A 55 -8.62 -4.77 11.63
CA CYS A 55 -8.83 -5.45 12.91
C CYS A 55 -10.23 -5.28 13.49
N THR A 56 -11.00 -4.30 13.00
CA THR A 56 -12.35 -4.05 13.49
C THR A 56 -13.40 -4.95 12.87
N LEU A 57 -13.08 -5.67 11.78
CA LEU A 57 -14.02 -6.48 11.01
C LEU A 57 -15.28 -5.70 10.56
N ARG A 58 -15.17 -4.37 10.42
CA ARG A 58 -16.28 -3.50 10.01
C ARG A 58 -15.94 -2.78 8.70
N PRO A 59 -16.68 -3.05 7.60
CA PRO A 59 -16.45 -2.37 6.32
C PRO A 59 -16.53 -0.84 6.43
N ALA A 60 -17.44 -0.33 7.26
CA ALA A 60 -17.60 1.10 7.51
C ALA A 60 -16.36 1.75 8.16
N ALA A 61 -15.65 1.03 9.04
CA ALA A 61 -14.42 1.53 9.65
C ALA A 61 -13.28 1.57 8.62
N LEU A 62 -13.17 0.54 7.78
CA LEU A 62 -12.18 0.44 6.71
C LEU A 62 -12.32 1.57 5.68
N THR A 63 -13.54 2.03 5.47
CA THR A 63 -13.89 3.04 4.45
C THR A 63 -14.17 4.42 5.02
N ALA A 64 -14.01 4.64 6.32
CA ALA A 64 -14.35 5.88 7.00
C ALA A 64 -13.59 7.10 6.44
N THR A 65 -12.38 6.90 5.92
CA THR A 65 -11.53 7.95 5.33
C THR A 65 -11.55 7.93 3.80
N ALA A 66 -12.36 7.09 3.15
CA ALA A 66 -12.41 7.02 1.70
C ALA A 66 -12.99 8.31 1.08
N THR A 67 -12.54 8.66 -0.11
CA THR A 67 -13.16 9.72 -0.92
C THR A 67 -14.42 9.21 -1.63
N PRO A 68 -15.31 10.11 -2.11
CA PRO A 68 -16.47 9.70 -2.90
C PRO A 68 -16.10 8.97 -4.21
N ASN A 69 -14.93 9.28 -4.79
CA ASN A 69 -14.44 8.70 -6.04
C ASN A 69 -13.46 7.54 -5.82
N PHE A 70 -13.56 6.88 -4.67
CA PHE A 70 -12.66 5.80 -4.29
C PHE A 70 -12.68 4.63 -5.30
N THR A 71 -11.52 4.06 -5.56
CA THR A 71 -11.36 2.85 -6.36
C THR A 71 -10.54 1.78 -5.63
N HIS A 72 -10.93 0.52 -5.81
CA HIS A 72 -10.17 -0.65 -5.34
C HIS A 72 -9.86 -1.58 -6.51
N ALA A 73 -8.60 -1.98 -6.66
CA ALA A 73 -8.19 -2.94 -7.69
C ALA A 73 -7.28 -4.03 -7.12
N VAL A 74 -7.44 -5.25 -7.63
CA VAL A 74 -6.62 -6.40 -7.23
C VAL A 74 -5.71 -6.81 -8.38
N LEU A 75 -4.45 -7.05 -8.05
CA LEU A 75 -3.38 -7.52 -8.92
C LEU A 75 -2.88 -8.88 -8.41
N PRO A 76 -2.26 -9.71 -9.25
CA PRO A 76 -2.10 -9.52 -10.70
C PRO A 76 -3.44 -9.64 -11.45
N LEU A 77 -3.53 -9.01 -12.62
CA LEU A 77 -4.76 -9.01 -13.45
C LEU A 77 -5.24 -10.44 -13.82
N ALA A 78 -4.34 -11.42 -13.78
CA ALA A 78 -4.66 -12.83 -13.98
C ALA A 78 -5.69 -13.39 -12.97
N VAL A 79 -5.85 -12.77 -11.79
CA VAL A 79 -6.88 -13.16 -10.80
C VAL A 79 -8.29 -12.76 -11.27
N LYS A 80 -8.42 -11.90 -12.29
CA LYS A 80 -9.70 -11.48 -12.92
C LYS A 80 -10.73 -10.92 -11.95
N ILE A 81 -10.29 -10.32 -10.85
CA ILE A 81 -11.16 -9.59 -9.93
C ILE A 81 -11.44 -8.20 -10.51
N PRO A 82 -12.72 -7.80 -10.66
CA PRO A 82 -13.06 -6.49 -11.21
C PRO A 82 -12.65 -5.36 -10.25
N VAL A 83 -12.37 -4.19 -10.83
CA VAL A 83 -12.21 -2.95 -10.05
C VAL A 83 -13.52 -2.65 -9.33
N ARG A 84 -13.43 -2.28 -8.05
CA ARG A 84 -14.59 -1.99 -7.21
C ARG A 84 -14.70 -0.50 -6.92
N THR A 85 -15.94 -0.02 -6.92
CA THR A 85 -16.33 1.25 -6.30
C THR A 85 -16.27 1.12 -4.78
N LEU A 86 -16.46 2.23 -4.07
CA LEU A 86 -16.53 2.22 -2.61
C LEU A 86 -17.59 1.26 -2.06
N GLU A 87 -18.79 1.29 -2.64
CA GLU A 87 -19.91 0.44 -2.23
C GLU A 87 -19.58 -1.05 -2.46
N ASN A 88 -19.11 -1.40 -3.66
CA ASN A 88 -18.73 -2.78 -3.99
C ASN A 88 -17.57 -3.27 -3.12
N PHE A 89 -16.65 -2.37 -2.75
CA PHE A 89 -15.56 -2.69 -1.84
C PHE A 89 -16.07 -2.94 -0.41
N GLN A 90 -17.03 -2.16 0.09
CA GLN A 90 -17.66 -2.40 1.40
C GLN A 90 -18.39 -3.74 1.44
N GLN A 91 -19.18 -4.05 0.41
CA GLN A 91 -19.87 -5.34 0.29
C GLN A 91 -18.88 -6.51 0.24
N HIS A 92 -17.79 -6.37 -0.52
CA HIS A 92 -16.74 -7.39 -0.57
C HIS A 92 -16.05 -7.57 0.79
N ALA A 93 -15.70 -6.47 1.45
CA ALA A 93 -15.09 -6.48 2.77
C ALA A 93 -16.01 -7.14 3.81
N ASP A 94 -17.33 -6.92 3.72
CA ASP A 94 -18.31 -7.58 4.59
C ASP A 94 -18.27 -9.10 4.44
N ILE A 95 -18.26 -9.59 3.19
CA ILE A 95 -18.14 -11.02 2.90
C ILE A 95 -16.84 -11.58 3.46
N ILE A 96 -15.70 -10.91 3.23
CA ILE A 96 -14.41 -11.37 3.74
C ILE A 96 -14.41 -11.36 5.27
N PHE A 97 -14.80 -10.27 5.91
CA PHE A 97 -14.81 -10.14 7.37
C PHE A 97 -15.74 -11.15 8.05
N SER A 98 -16.84 -11.54 7.41
CA SER A 98 -17.71 -12.59 7.94
C SER A 98 -17.00 -13.94 8.13
N LEU A 99 -15.93 -14.22 7.38
CA LEU A 99 -15.14 -15.45 7.49
C LEU A 99 -14.28 -15.51 8.76
N PHE A 100 -14.06 -14.37 9.42
CA PHE A 100 -13.01 -14.23 10.43
C PHE A 100 -13.56 -13.74 11.76
N SER A 101 -13.11 -14.35 12.85
CA SER A 101 -13.32 -13.85 14.22
C SER A 101 -12.26 -12.83 14.62
N SER A 102 -11.13 -12.84 13.91
CA SER A 102 -10.12 -11.78 13.93
C SER A 102 -9.44 -11.73 12.56
N PHE A 103 -9.14 -10.52 12.08
CA PHE A 103 -8.46 -10.32 10.80
C PHE A 103 -7.49 -9.16 10.93
N GLN A 104 -6.31 -9.25 10.34
CA GLN A 104 -5.28 -8.24 10.45
C GLN A 104 -4.52 -8.08 9.12
N MET A 105 -4.00 -6.88 8.92
CA MET A 105 -3.07 -6.52 7.86
C MET A 105 -1.79 -6.03 8.54
N ILE A 106 -0.74 -6.84 8.51
CA ILE A 106 0.47 -6.63 9.32
C ILE A 106 1.64 -6.39 8.37
N PRO A 107 2.23 -5.17 8.34
CA PRO A 107 3.44 -4.89 7.58
C PRO A 107 4.59 -5.81 7.98
N VAL A 108 5.33 -6.30 7.00
CA VAL A 108 6.56 -7.06 7.19
C VAL A 108 7.70 -6.08 7.45
N THR A 109 8.30 -6.15 8.63
CA THR A 109 9.33 -5.22 9.11
C THR A 109 10.74 -5.78 8.93
N SER A 110 11.74 -4.91 8.87
CA SER A 110 13.15 -5.30 8.98
C SER A 110 13.90 -4.39 9.96
N GLU A 111 15.17 -4.66 10.25
CA GLU A 111 15.92 -3.86 11.23
C GLU A 111 16.01 -2.39 10.77
N GLY A 112 15.41 -1.48 11.54
CA GLY A 112 15.37 -0.06 11.21
C GLY A 112 14.29 0.36 10.20
N ASP A 113 13.38 -0.55 9.80
CA ASP A 113 12.31 -0.28 8.82
C ASP A 113 10.96 -0.84 9.33
N ASP A 114 9.95 0.04 9.44
CA ASP A 114 8.60 -0.32 9.89
C ASP A 114 7.75 -1.03 8.81
N GLY A 115 8.33 -1.30 7.64
CA GLY A 115 7.70 -2.02 6.53
C GLY A 115 6.73 -1.17 5.72
N VAL A 116 6.72 0.15 5.93
CA VAL A 116 5.78 1.09 5.29
C VAL A 116 6.53 2.22 4.60
N HIS A 117 6.38 2.31 3.28
CA HIS A 117 7.04 3.32 2.46
C HIS A 117 6.05 4.38 1.97
N PHE A 118 6.32 5.67 2.20
CA PHE A 118 5.56 6.78 1.60
C PHE A 118 6.28 7.42 0.40
N CYS A 119 5.66 7.37 -0.78
CA CYS A 119 6.10 8.09 -1.98
C CYS A 119 5.38 9.44 -2.10
N ARG A 120 6.12 10.55 -1.92
CA ARG A 120 5.57 11.91 -1.97
C ARG A 120 5.08 12.31 -3.36
N ASP A 121 5.79 11.91 -4.41
CA ASP A 121 5.48 12.33 -5.78
C ASP A 121 4.13 11.79 -6.28
N THR A 122 3.69 10.66 -5.70
CA THR A 122 2.45 9.98 -6.08
C THR A 122 1.42 9.96 -4.95
N ASN A 123 1.70 10.59 -3.81
CA ASN A 123 0.93 10.50 -2.57
C ASN A 123 0.53 9.07 -2.19
N THR A 124 1.40 8.10 -2.46
CA THR A 124 1.10 6.67 -2.28
C THR A 124 1.90 6.09 -1.12
N VAL A 125 1.21 5.39 -0.22
CA VAL A 125 1.84 4.59 0.83
C VAL A 125 1.78 3.13 0.43
N THR A 126 2.91 2.45 0.49
CA THR A 126 3.06 1.03 0.13
C THR A 126 3.53 0.23 1.33
N ALA A 127 2.96 -0.95 1.54
CA ALA A 127 3.43 -1.90 2.54
C ALA A 127 3.31 -3.34 2.03
N HIS A 128 4.36 -4.13 2.20
CA HIS A 128 4.27 -5.58 2.10
C HIS A 128 3.67 -6.10 3.40
N CYS A 129 2.53 -6.78 3.32
CA CYS A 129 1.79 -7.20 4.50
C CYS A 129 1.55 -8.71 4.50
N ARG A 130 1.62 -9.30 5.69
CA ARG A 130 0.91 -10.53 6.01
C ARG A 130 -0.55 -10.18 6.32
N MET A 131 -1.48 -10.89 5.69
CA MET A 131 -2.91 -10.62 5.75
C MET A 131 -3.68 -11.86 6.15
N GLY A 132 -4.60 -11.75 7.11
CA GLY A 132 -5.41 -12.89 7.54
C GLY A 132 -5.75 -12.88 9.02
N GLY A 133 -6.19 -14.03 9.53
CA GLY A 133 -6.47 -14.21 10.95
C GLY A 133 -7.28 -15.47 11.26
N LYS A 134 -7.91 -15.48 12.44
CA LYS A 134 -8.67 -16.64 12.93
C LYS A 134 -10.01 -16.75 12.23
N VAL A 135 -10.33 -17.95 11.77
CA VAL A 135 -11.61 -18.23 11.11
C VAL A 135 -12.76 -18.12 12.12
N ASN A 136 -13.91 -17.63 11.66
CA ASN A 136 -15.13 -17.51 12.45
C ASN A 136 -15.93 -18.82 12.40
N ARG A 137 -15.83 -19.61 13.48
CA ARG A 137 -16.57 -20.88 13.65
C ARG A 137 -18.09 -20.70 13.74
N GLU A 138 -18.57 -19.50 14.07
CA GLU A 138 -19.99 -19.19 14.23
C GLU A 138 -20.64 -18.76 12.91
N SER A 139 -19.84 -18.39 11.90
CA SER A 139 -20.35 -18.03 10.57
C SER A 139 -20.47 -19.25 9.66
N GLU A 140 -21.55 -19.34 8.87
CA GLU A 140 -21.71 -20.42 7.87
C GLU A 140 -20.49 -20.50 6.92
N LYS A 141 -19.98 -19.34 6.49
CA LYS A 141 -18.86 -19.27 5.55
C LYS A 141 -17.53 -19.66 6.20
N GLY A 142 -17.31 -19.30 7.46
CA GLY A 142 -16.14 -19.73 8.23
C GLY A 142 -16.19 -21.20 8.61
N GLN A 143 -17.36 -21.77 8.88
CA GLN A 143 -17.51 -23.22 9.10
C GLN A 143 -16.98 -24.05 7.92
N ARG A 144 -17.21 -23.61 6.68
CA ARG A 144 -16.64 -24.30 5.50
C ARG A 144 -15.11 -24.33 5.50
N LEU A 145 -14.45 -23.29 6.03
CA LEU A 145 -13.00 -23.28 6.18
C LEU A 145 -12.55 -24.21 7.32
N ILE A 146 -13.30 -24.26 8.42
CA ILE A 146 -13.05 -25.17 9.55
C ILE A 146 -13.18 -26.64 9.13
N GLU A 147 -14.25 -26.98 8.41
CA GLU A 147 -14.47 -28.34 7.85
C GLU A 147 -13.36 -28.73 6.88
N ALA A 148 -12.78 -27.76 6.17
CA ALA A 148 -11.61 -27.97 5.32
C ALA A 148 -10.28 -28.04 6.10
N GLY A 149 -10.30 -27.93 7.43
CA GLY A 149 -9.14 -28.06 8.32
C GLY A 149 -8.40 -26.75 8.62
N TYR A 150 -9.03 -25.59 8.40
CA TYR A 150 -8.39 -24.28 8.62
C TYR A 150 -9.02 -23.55 9.81
N ASP A 151 -8.31 -23.54 10.95
CA ASP A 151 -8.64 -22.69 12.10
C ASP A 151 -8.17 -21.24 11.91
N GLU A 152 -7.16 -21.03 11.07
CA GLU A 152 -6.66 -19.72 10.65
C GLU A 152 -6.41 -19.70 9.15
N TRP A 153 -6.56 -18.53 8.55
CA TRP A 153 -6.18 -18.30 7.16
C TRP A 153 -5.25 -17.11 7.05
N TRP A 154 -4.09 -17.32 6.44
CA TRP A 154 -3.06 -16.30 6.24
C TRP A 154 -2.53 -16.34 4.81
N THR A 155 -2.26 -15.16 4.27
CA THR A 155 -1.64 -14.93 2.96
C THR A 155 -0.77 -13.67 3.02
N GLU A 156 -0.17 -13.29 1.90
CA GLU A 156 0.65 -12.09 1.76
C GLU A 156 0.10 -11.22 0.64
N ASN A 157 0.25 -9.91 0.78
CA ASN A 157 -0.04 -8.96 -0.27
C ASN A 157 0.89 -7.74 -0.21
N VAL A 158 1.04 -7.05 -1.34
CA VAL A 158 1.57 -5.69 -1.37
C VAL A 158 0.39 -4.74 -1.47
N LEU A 159 0.17 -3.98 -0.41
CA LEU A 159 -0.87 -2.97 -0.32
C LEU A 159 -0.31 -1.62 -0.78
N MET A 160 -0.95 -0.99 -1.74
CA MET A 160 -0.60 0.32 -2.28
C MET A 160 -1.82 1.25 -2.13
N VAL A 161 -1.71 2.25 -1.27
CA VAL A 161 -2.81 3.16 -0.94
C VAL A 161 -2.44 4.57 -1.37
N ARG A 162 -3.13 5.08 -2.38
CA ARG A 162 -3.01 6.47 -2.80
C ARG A 162 -3.94 7.33 -1.95
N LEU A 163 -3.36 8.37 -1.37
CA LEU A 163 -4.05 9.30 -0.49
C LEU A 163 -4.25 10.64 -1.19
N SER A 164 -5.19 11.43 -0.69
CA SER A 164 -5.37 12.82 -1.10
C SER A 164 -4.11 13.65 -0.83
N ALA A 165 -3.95 14.77 -1.53
CA ALA A 165 -2.77 15.63 -1.40
C ALA A 165 -2.49 16.12 0.04
N ASP A 166 -3.53 16.25 0.87
CA ASP A 166 -3.42 16.60 2.29
C ASP A 166 -3.13 15.38 3.21
N GLY A 167 -3.12 14.18 2.65
CA GLY A 167 -2.90 12.90 3.32
C GLY A 167 -4.03 12.43 4.21
N ARG A 168 -5.23 13.03 4.15
CA ARG A 168 -6.33 12.75 5.09
C ARG A 168 -7.35 11.75 4.59
N ARG A 169 -7.41 11.50 3.28
CA ARG A 169 -8.40 10.63 2.65
C ARG A 169 -7.76 9.58 1.76
N VAL A 170 -8.42 8.44 1.66
CA VAL A 170 -8.04 7.34 0.76
C VAL A 170 -8.74 7.52 -0.57
N GLU A 171 -7.95 7.67 -1.63
CA GLU A 171 -8.45 7.85 -2.99
C GLU A 171 -8.47 6.54 -3.79
N GLU A 172 -7.45 5.71 -3.60
CA GLU A 172 -7.33 4.45 -4.33
C GLU A 172 -6.58 3.43 -3.51
N VAL A 173 -7.01 2.19 -3.61
CA VAL A 173 -6.35 1.03 -3.02
C VAL A 173 -6.05 0.03 -4.12
N ARG A 174 -4.80 -0.36 -4.25
CA ARG A 174 -4.36 -1.47 -5.10
C ARG A 174 -3.71 -2.52 -4.24
N GLU A 175 -4.08 -3.77 -4.45
CA GLU A 175 -3.54 -4.90 -3.72
C GLU A 175 -2.93 -5.89 -4.68
N PHE A 176 -1.63 -6.14 -4.57
CA PHE A 176 -1.01 -7.27 -5.25
C PHE A 176 -1.07 -8.49 -4.31
N VAL A 177 -1.94 -9.44 -4.61
CA VAL A 177 -2.18 -10.61 -3.76
C VAL A 177 -1.43 -11.83 -4.26
N ASP A 178 -1.16 -12.76 -3.36
CA ASP A 178 -0.80 -14.13 -3.75
C ASP A 178 -1.98 -14.78 -4.50
N SER A 179 -1.87 -14.83 -5.82
CA SER A 179 -2.89 -15.38 -6.70
C SER A 179 -3.19 -16.86 -6.44
N ALA A 180 -2.22 -17.65 -5.98
CA ALA A 180 -2.41 -19.07 -5.69
C ALA A 180 -3.26 -19.23 -4.42
N LYS A 181 -2.96 -18.45 -3.39
CA LYS A 181 -3.77 -18.40 -2.15
C LYS A 181 -5.15 -17.84 -2.39
N ALA A 182 -5.29 -16.77 -3.18
CA ALA A 182 -6.60 -16.23 -3.55
C ALA A 182 -7.45 -17.28 -4.28
N ALA A 183 -6.87 -18.01 -5.24
CA ALA A 183 -7.55 -19.09 -5.95
C ALA A 183 -7.90 -20.27 -5.02
N GLU A 184 -7.03 -20.62 -4.08
CA GLU A 184 -7.31 -21.63 -3.04
C GLU A 184 -8.53 -21.21 -2.21
N LEU A 185 -8.54 -19.98 -1.68
CA LEU A 185 -9.66 -19.46 -0.89
C LEU A 185 -10.96 -19.48 -1.71
N GLN A 186 -10.92 -19.01 -2.97
CA GLN A 186 -12.08 -19.00 -3.85
C GLN A 186 -12.63 -20.41 -4.10
N ARG A 187 -11.76 -21.42 -4.31
CA ARG A 187 -12.18 -22.81 -4.48
C ARG A 187 -12.82 -23.38 -3.22
N ARG A 188 -12.27 -23.06 -2.04
CA ARG A 188 -12.81 -23.51 -0.74
C ARG A 188 -14.14 -22.84 -0.40
N LEU A 189 -14.31 -21.59 -0.85
CA LEU A 189 -15.53 -20.81 -0.69
C LEU A 189 -16.47 -20.91 -1.90
N ALA A 190 -16.21 -21.81 -2.85
CA ALA A 190 -17.03 -21.93 -4.06
C ALA A 190 -18.51 -22.14 -3.67
N GLY A 191 -19.35 -21.20 -4.11
CA GLY A 191 -20.74 -21.01 -3.67
C GLY A 191 -21.01 -19.72 -2.88
N VAL A 192 -19.99 -18.93 -2.52
CA VAL A 192 -20.12 -17.74 -1.64
C VAL A 192 -19.68 -16.41 -2.27
N LEU A 193 -18.71 -16.43 -3.19
CA LEU A 193 -18.17 -15.23 -3.87
C LEU A 193 -18.70 -15.04 -5.29
N SER A 194 -19.66 -15.89 -5.70
CA SER A 194 -20.30 -15.89 -7.00
C SER A 194 -21.66 -15.18 -6.93
N ASN A 195 -21.66 -13.87 -6.69
CA ASN A 195 -22.81 -13.01 -6.97
C ASN A 195 -22.28 -11.71 -7.58
#